data_AF-A0A1A8GX36-F1
#
_entry.id   AF-A0A1A8GX36-F1
#
_cell.length_a   1.000
_cell.length_b   1.000
_cell.length_c   1.000
_cell.angle_alpha   90.00
_cell.angle_beta   90.00
_cell.angle_gamma   90.00
#
_symmetry.space_group_name_H-M   'P 1'
#
loop_
_entity.id
_entity.type
_entity.pdbx_description
1 polymer ?
#
loop_
_entity_poly.entity_id
_entity_poly.type
_entity_poly.pdbx_seq_one_letter_code
_entity_poly.pdbx_strand_id
1 'polypeptide(L)'
;MKETPLSNCERDFLLRAIEEKKRLDGRQTYDYRKLKITFGTDYGCCFVDLGQTRVMAQVACELVAPKENRPTEGILFFNIELSPMASPSFEQGRQSELSVKLNRQLERCLRNSKCIDTESLCVVSGEKVWQVRVDVHTLNNDGNLMDAASVAAITALCHFRRPDVAIQGEEVTVFSPEERDPIPLSVYHMPISVSFAFFQQGTFLLVDPCEREERVMDGLLMIAMNKHREICSIQSSGGIMLLKDQVMRCSKIASVKVSEITELISQALLNDKAARKAGGKCGFAESMPQDRITALKMDQTDVEMTSVSQTGSGILQGDEAPPPTVPSPVVPVPGVGQVGQGLQSWGLEEEEDDDDEEE
;
A
#
# COMPACT_ATOMS: atom_id res chain seq x y z
N MET A 1 -9.73 -21.20 -3.88
CA MET A 1 -9.50 -22.03 -2.66
C MET A 1 -10.55 -21.65 -1.64
N LYS A 2 -10.84 -22.47 -0.63
CA LYS A 2 -11.95 -22.20 0.30
C LYS A 2 -11.47 -21.43 1.52
N GLU A 3 -12.29 -20.52 2.02
CA GLU A 3 -12.05 -19.81 3.28
C GLU A 3 -11.82 -20.78 4.44
N THR A 4 -10.87 -20.43 5.30
CA THR A 4 -10.66 -21.10 6.58
C THR A 4 -11.88 -20.83 7.47
N PRO A 5 -12.64 -21.84 7.90
CA PRO A 5 -13.77 -21.63 8.80
C PRO A 5 -13.27 -21.15 10.17
N LEU A 6 -14.01 -20.23 10.78
CA LEU A 6 -13.73 -19.77 12.14
C LEU A 6 -14.24 -20.79 13.16
N SER A 7 -13.42 -21.13 14.16
CA SER A 7 -13.85 -22.02 15.25
C SER A 7 -14.84 -21.33 16.18
N ASN A 8 -15.82 -22.07 16.71
CA ASN A 8 -16.75 -21.55 17.72
C ASN A 8 -16.01 -21.06 18.96
N CYS A 9 -14.94 -21.75 19.38
CA CYS A 9 -14.13 -21.35 20.52
C CYS A 9 -13.44 -20.00 20.28
N GLU A 10 -12.93 -19.77 19.06
CA GLU A 10 -12.31 -18.49 18.69
C GLU A 10 -13.34 -17.36 18.67
N ARG A 11 -14.53 -17.61 18.10
CA ARG A 11 -15.62 -16.64 18.08
C ARG A 11 -16.04 -16.25 19.50
N ASP A 12 -16.30 -17.22 20.36
CA ASP A 12 -16.76 -16.97 21.73
C ASP A 12 -15.68 -16.27 22.57
N PHE A 13 -14.41 -16.63 22.36
CA PHE A 13 -13.28 -15.96 23.00
C PHE A 13 -13.16 -14.50 22.57
N LEU A 14 -13.28 -14.22 21.26
CA LEU A 14 -13.25 -12.85 20.73
C LEU A 14 -14.38 -12.00 21.30
N LEU A 15 -15.61 -12.53 21.34
CA LEU A 15 -16.75 -11.81 21.91
C LEU A 15 -16.55 -11.48 23.39
N ARG A 16 -16.07 -12.43 24.20
CA ARG A 16 -15.75 -12.20 25.62
C ARG A 16 -14.63 -11.17 25.80
N ALA A 17 -13.59 -11.21 24.96
CA ALA A 17 -12.51 -10.22 25.01
C ALA A 17 -13.03 -8.80 24.71
N ILE A 18 -13.94 -8.68 23.75
CA ILE A 18 -14.59 -7.40 23.39
C ILE A 18 -15.48 -6.89 24.52
N GLU A 19 -16.18 -7.78 25.24
CA GLU A 19 -16.94 -7.41 26.45
C GLU A 19 -16.03 -6.80 27.53
N GLU A 20 -14.83 -7.36 27.70
CA GLU A 20 -13.79 -6.82 28.59
C GLU A 20 -13.04 -5.60 28.01
N LYS A 21 -13.39 -5.15 26.80
CA LYS A 21 -12.73 -4.07 26.04
C LYS A 21 -11.24 -4.33 25.79
N LYS A 22 -10.85 -5.60 25.64
CA LYS A 22 -9.49 -6.00 25.30
C LYS A 22 -9.44 -6.52 23.87
N ARG A 23 -8.42 -6.10 23.12
CA ARG A 23 -8.15 -6.60 21.75
C ARG A 23 -7.03 -7.63 21.77
N LEU A 24 -7.04 -8.52 20.78
CA LEU A 24 -6.00 -9.55 20.61
C LEU A 24 -4.59 -8.94 20.48
N ASP A 25 -4.49 -7.81 19.80
CA ASP A 25 -3.21 -7.15 19.52
C ASP A 25 -2.70 -6.28 20.70
N GLY A 26 -3.48 -6.18 21.79
CA GLY A 26 -3.17 -5.31 22.93
C GLY A 26 -3.45 -3.81 22.70
N ARG A 27 -4.00 -3.42 21.54
CA ARG A 27 -4.41 -2.04 21.22
C ARG A 27 -5.67 -1.62 21.97
N GLN A 28 -5.90 -0.32 22.13
CA GLN A 28 -7.18 0.19 22.62
C GLN A 28 -8.28 0.11 21.55
N THR A 29 -9.52 0.34 21.95
CA THR A 29 -10.71 0.23 21.08
C THR A 29 -10.73 1.26 19.95
N TYR A 30 -10.07 2.41 20.13
CA TYR A 30 -10.10 3.54 19.18
C TYR A 30 -8.79 3.73 18.41
N ASP A 31 -7.83 2.81 18.57
CA ASP A 31 -6.50 2.93 18.00
C ASP A 31 -6.38 2.20 16.65
N TYR A 32 -5.79 2.88 15.69
CA TYR A 32 -5.41 2.31 14.40
C TYR A 32 -4.16 1.44 14.50
N ARG A 33 -4.01 0.48 13.57
CA ARG A 33 -2.73 -0.16 13.32
C ARG A 33 -1.71 0.85 12.82
N LYS A 34 -0.43 0.52 12.99
CA LYS A 34 0.66 1.34 12.45
C LYS A 34 0.50 1.44 10.92
N LEU A 35 0.30 2.67 10.45
CA LEU A 35 0.20 3.00 9.04
C LEU A 35 1.58 3.37 8.49
N LYS A 36 2.04 2.67 7.46
CA LYS A 36 3.29 2.98 6.74
C LYS A 36 2.94 3.26 5.28
N ILE A 37 3.34 4.43 4.80
CA ILE A 37 3.20 4.82 3.40
C ILE A 37 4.58 4.72 2.75
N THR A 38 4.62 4.10 1.58
CA THR A 38 5.82 3.96 0.76
C THR A 38 5.49 4.38 -0.66
N PHE A 39 6.41 5.08 -1.32
CA PHE A 39 6.26 5.49 -2.71
C PHE A 39 7.04 4.56 -3.65
N GLY A 40 6.51 4.40 -4.86
CA GLY A 40 7.23 3.74 -5.96
C GLY A 40 8.28 4.66 -6.59
N THR A 41 9.02 4.12 -7.56
CA THR A 41 9.91 4.91 -8.43
C THR A 41 9.10 5.97 -9.18
N ASP A 42 7.98 5.54 -9.75
CA ASP A 42 7.16 6.34 -10.65
C ASP A 42 6.18 7.21 -9.86
N TYR A 43 5.89 8.40 -10.40
CA TYR A 43 4.89 9.29 -9.82
C TYR A 43 3.50 8.66 -9.90
N GLY A 44 2.75 8.72 -8.80
CA GLY A 44 1.42 8.10 -8.68
C GLY A 44 1.42 6.63 -8.27
N CYS A 45 2.58 6.02 -8.02
CA CYS A 45 2.67 4.71 -7.39
C CYS A 45 2.81 4.84 -5.87
N CYS A 46 1.93 4.19 -5.10
CA CYS A 46 2.08 4.12 -3.65
C CYS A 46 1.69 2.74 -3.10
N PHE A 47 2.32 2.40 -1.97
CA PHE A 47 2.04 1.23 -1.16
C PHE A 47 1.69 1.69 0.25
N VAL A 48 0.55 1.24 0.74
CA VAL A 48 0.07 1.53 2.09
C VAL A 48 -0.03 0.22 2.85
N ASP A 49 0.73 0.15 3.94
CA ASP A 49 0.71 -0.93 4.90
C ASP A 49 -0.06 -0.46 6.15
N LEU A 50 -1.21 -1.08 6.41
CA LEU A 50 -1.97 -0.90 7.64
C LEU A 50 -1.82 -2.16 8.49
N GLY A 51 -0.76 -2.20 9.30
CA GLY A 51 -0.34 -3.44 9.97
C GLY A 51 0.07 -4.51 8.97
N GLN A 52 -0.74 -5.56 8.82
CA GLN A 52 -0.54 -6.61 7.81
C GLN A 52 -1.34 -6.39 6.53
N THR A 53 -2.39 -5.56 6.55
CA THR A 53 -3.15 -5.23 5.34
C THR A 53 -2.28 -4.37 4.44
N ARG A 54 -2.06 -4.83 3.20
CA ARG A 54 -1.22 -4.12 2.22
C ARG A 54 -2.02 -3.82 0.96
N VAL A 55 -2.01 -2.55 0.56
CA VAL A 55 -2.69 -2.06 -0.63
C VAL A 55 -1.71 -1.27 -1.48
N MET A 56 -1.73 -1.53 -2.79
CA MET A 56 -1.03 -0.75 -3.79
C MET A 56 -2.04 0.12 -4.54
N ALA A 57 -1.72 1.38 -4.77
CA ALA A 57 -2.50 2.23 -5.67
C ALA A 57 -1.60 2.81 -6.75
N GLN A 58 -2.11 2.79 -7.97
CA GLN A 58 -1.47 3.31 -9.16
C GLN A 58 -2.41 4.30 -9.85
N VAL A 59 -1.87 5.45 -10.25
CA VAL A 59 -2.59 6.43 -11.05
C VAL A 59 -2.05 6.43 -12.47
N ALA A 60 -2.95 6.38 -13.44
CA ALA A 60 -2.67 6.52 -14.86
C ALA A 60 -3.50 7.68 -15.44
N CYS A 61 -3.02 8.29 -16.51
CA CYS A 61 -3.70 9.41 -17.16
C CYS A 61 -3.64 9.28 -18.67
N GLU A 62 -4.77 9.51 -19.33
CA GLU A 62 -4.97 9.38 -20.78
C GLU A 62 -5.77 10.56 -21.32
N LEU A 63 -5.53 10.96 -22.57
CA LEU A 63 -6.33 11.98 -23.26
C LEU A 63 -7.50 11.30 -23.98
N VAL A 64 -8.72 11.62 -23.56
CA VAL A 64 -9.95 11.02 -24.08
C VAL A 64 -10.97 12.11 -24.43
N ALA A 65 -11.90 11.82 -25.32
CA ALA A 65 -13.02 12.71 -25.58
C ALA A 65 -13.94 12.81 -24.34
N PRO A 66 -14.38 14.02 -23.95
CA PRO A 66 -15.27 14.16 -22.81
C PRO A 66 -16.65 13.54 -23.08
N LYS A 67 -17.43 13.37 -22.01
CA LYS A 67 -18.83 12.96 -22.13
C LYS A 67 -19.66 14.13 -22.66
N GLU A 68 -20.60 13.86 -23.56
CA GLU A 68 -21.48 14.88 -24.16
C GLU A 68 -22.23 15.73 -23.12
N ASN A 69 -22.59 15.13 -21.98
CA ASN A 69 -23.29 15.83 -20.90
C ASN A 69 -22.44 16.89 -20.19
N ARG A 70 -21.10 16.73 -20.19
CA ARG A 70 -20.15 17.62 -19.50
C ARG A 70 -18.85 17.74 -20.31
N PRO A 71 -18.83 18.61 -21.34
CA PRO A 71 -17.68 18.78 -22.23
C PRO A 71 -16.50 19.52 -21.59
N THR A 72 -16.71 20.20 -20.46
CA THR A 72 -15.72 21.04 -19.77
C THR A 72 -15.06 20.38 -18.56
N GLU A 73 -15.43 19.14 -18.24
CA GLU A 73 -14.89 18.41 -17.08
C GLU A 73 -14.12 17.16 -17.53
N GLY A 74 -12.98 16.90 -16.89
CA GLY A 74 -12.24 15.65 -17.03
C GLY A 74 -12.94 14.46 -16.38
N ILE A 75 -12.49 13.25 -16.73
CA ILE A 75 -13.11 12.00 -16.29
C ILE A 75 -12.24 11.34 -15.22
N LEU A 76 -12.84 10.98 -14.09
CA LEU A 76 -12.19 10.22 -13.02
C LEU A 76 -12.73 8.80 -13.00
N PHE A 77 -11.85 7.80 -13.08
CA PHE A 77 -12.20 6.39 -12.96
C PHE A 77 -11.48 5.77 -11.77
N PHE A 78 -12.23 5.09 -10.90
CA PHE A 78 -11.70 4.39 -9.74
C PHE A 78 -12.01 2.92 -9.87
N ASN A 79 -11.01 2.08 -9.61
CA ASN A 79 -11.16 0.64 -9.65
C ASN A 79 -10.34 0.00 -8.53
N ILE A 80 -10.98 -0.84 -7.74
CA ILE A 80 -10.39 -1.67 -6.70
C ILE A 80 -10.43 -3.09 -7.21
N GLU A 81 -9.26 -3.70 -7.34
CA GLU A 81 -9.11 -5.09 -7.68
C GLU A 81 -8.74 -5.92 -6.45
N LEU A 82 -9.53 -6.97 -6.22
CA LEU A 82 -9.24 -7.97 -5.21
C LEU A 82 -8.36 -9.06 -5.80
N SER A 83 -7.06 -9.04 -5.47
CA SER A 83 -6.13 -10.06 -5.95
C SER A 83 -6.35 -11.37 -5.18
N PRO A 84 -6.28 -12.54 -5.83
CA PRO A 84 -6.23 -13.84 -5.15
C PRO A 84 -5.06 -13.97 -4.16
N MET A 85 -4.02 -13.13 -4.30
CA MET A 85 -2.92 -13.06 -3.34
C MET A 85 -3.36 -12.52 -1.98
N ALA A 86 -4.38 -11.65 -1.94
CA ALA A 86 -4.79 -11.00 -0.71
C ALA A 86 -5.59 -11.91 0.21
N SER A 87 -6.39 -12.82 -0.35
CA SER A 87 -7.07 -13.87 0.39
C SER A 87 -7.41 -15.04 -0.54
N PRO A 88 -7.31 -16.30 -0.07
CA PRO A 88 -7.72 -17.47 -0.85
C PRO A 88 -9.21 -17.45 -1.26
N SER A 89 -10.04 -16.63 -0.59
CA SER A 89 -11.45 -16.40 -0.92
C SER A 89 -11.66 -15.66 -2.22
N PHE A 90 -10.67 -14.87 -2.66
CA PHE A 90 -10.81 -14.01 -3.81
C PHE A 90 -10.49 -14.81 -5.07
N GLU A 91 -11.53 -15.11 -5.83
CA GLU A 91 -11.41 -15.76 -7.13
C GLU A 91 -11.24 -14.71 -8.24
N GLN A 92 -10.24 -14.90 -9.10
CA GLN A 92 -9.98 -13.98 -10.20
C GLN A 92 -11.14 -13.99 -11.21
N GLY A 93 -11.63 -12.80 -11.57
CA GLY A 93 -12.69 -12.64 -12.57
C GLY A 93 -14.13 -12.72 -12.04
N ARG A 94 -14.35 -13.23 -10.82
CA ARG A 94 -15.65 -13.13 -10.16
C ARG A 94 -15.72 -11.86 -9.32
N GLN A 95 -16.53 -10.90 -9.74
CA GLN A 95 -16.82 -9.71 -8.93
C GLN A 95 -17.57 -10.15 -7.67
N SER A 96 -16.88 -10.17 -6.54
CA SER A 96 -17.48 -10.46 -5.24
C SER A 96 -18.37 -9.30 -4.79
N GLU A 97 -19.36 -9.58 -3.95
CA GLU A 97 -20.20 -8.54 -3.34
C GLU A 97 -19.35 -7.50 -2.59
N LEU A 98 -18.25 -7.97 -1.97
CA LEU A 98 -17.25 -7.12 -1.33
C LEU A 98 -16.59 -6.17 -2.32
N SER A 99 -16.13 -6.66 -3.48
CA SER A 99 -15.51 -5.83 -4.53
C SER A 99 -16.46 -4.72 -4.99
N VAL A 100 -17.71 -5.08 -5.31
CA VAL A 100 -18.71 -4.11 -5.78
C VAL A 100 -19.02 -3.07 -4.71
N LYS A 101 -19.15 -3.50 -3.45
CA LYS A 101 -19.40 -2.61 -2.32
C LYS A 101 -18.25 -1.63 -2.09
N LEU A 102 -17.01 -2.12 -2.07
CA LEU A 102 -15.82 -1.30 -1.87
C LEU A 102 -15.61 -0.31 -3.02
N ASN A 103 -15.75 -0.78 -4.26
CA ASN A 103 -15.64 0.05 -5.46
C ASN A 103 -16.63 1.21 -5.44
N ARG A 104 -17.92 0.90 -5.22
CA ARG A 104 -18.97 1.91 -5.16
C ARG A 104 -18.76 2.87 -4.00
N GLN A 105 -18.27 2.39 -2.86
CA GLN A 105 -18.02 3.23 -1.69
C GLN A 105 -16.82 4.16 -1.90
N LEU A 106 -15.73 3.69 -2.52
CA LEU A 106 -14.57 4.52 -2.85
C LEU A 106 -14.94 5.56 -3.90
N GLU A 107 -15.66 5.17 -4.95
CA GLU A 107 -16.16 6.10 -5.97
C GLU A 107 -17.06 7.16 -5.34
N ARG A 108 -18.00 6.76 -4.46
CA ARG A 108 -18.86 7.70 -3.75
C ARG A 108 -18.07 8.65 -2.85
N CYS A 109 -17.05 8.16 -2.16
CA CYS A 109 -16.21 8.95 -1.28
C CYS A 109 -15.43 10.02 -2.07
N LEU A 110 -14.75 9.63 -3.13
CA LEU A 110 -13.82 10.49 -3.87
C LEU A 110 -14.53 11.37 -4.92
N ARG A 111 -15.54 10.83 -5.62
CA ARG A 111 -16.27 11.59 -6.64
C ARG A 111 -17.26 12.58 -6.04
N ASN A 112 -18.06 12.18 -5.03
CA ASN A 112 -19.07 13.08 -4.48
C ASN A 112 -18.46 14.19 -3.62
N SER A 113 -17.30 13.93 -3.00
CA SER A 113 -16.57 14.96 -2.28
C SER A 113 -16.00 16.02 -3.22
N LYS A 114 -15.83 15.73 -4.52
CA LYS A 114 -15.09 16.60 -5.45
C LYS A 114 -13.70 16.93 -4.91
N CYS A 115 -12.98 15.88 -4.47
CA CYS A 115 -11.64 16.04 -3.92
C CYS A 115 -10.63 16.58 -4.95
N ILE A 116 -10.81 16.27 -6.23
CA ILE A 116 -9.96 16.70 -7.35
C ILE A 116 -10.72 17.71 -8.21
N ASP A 117 -10.00 18.69 -8.72
CA ASP A 117 -10.53 19.63 -9.69
C ASP A 117 -10.64 19.02 -11.10
N THR A 118 -11.85 18.60 -11.48
CA THR A 118 -12.14 18.06 -12.80
C THR A 118 -12.11 19.13 -13.90
N GLU A 119 -12.25 20.41 -13.57
CA GLU A 119 -12.22 21.49 -14.57
C GLU A 119 -10.79 21.75 -15.04
N SER A 120 -9.81 21.70 -14.13
CA SER A 120 -8.37 21.78 -14.46
C SER A 120 -7.86 20.63 -15.37
N LEU A 121 -8.65 19.57 -15.52
CA LEU A 121 -8.36 18.41 -16.36
C LEU A 121 -8.83 18.61 -17.82
N CYS A 122 -9.60 19.65 -18.13
CA CYS A 122 -9.99 19.95 -19.50
C CYS A 122 -8.85 20.61 -20.29
N VAL A 123 -8.53 20.10 -21.47
CA VAL A 123 -7.52 20.69 -22.37
C VAL A 123 -8.23 21.50 -23.46
N VAL A 124 -9.07 20.83 -24.26
CA VAL A 124 -9.93 21.44 -25.28
C VAL A 124 -11.37 21.05 -25.00
N SER A 125 -12.21 22.02 -24.69
CA SER A 125 -13.61 21.80 -24.36
C SER A 125 -14.33 21.07 -25.49
N GLY A 126 -14.95 19.93 -25.16
CA GLY A 126 -15.73 19.13 -26.10
C GLY A 126 -14.91 18.16 -26.98
N GLU A 127 -13.58 18.26 -27.01
CA GLU A 127 -12.76 17.41 -27.86
C GLU A 127 -11.76 16.54 -27.08
N LYS A 128 -10.97 17.15 -26.18
CA LYS A 128 -9.90 16.47 -25.44
C LYS A 128 -9.91 16.87 -23.97
N VAL A 129 -10.13 15.89 -23.10
CA VAL A 129 -10.00 16.03 -21.66
C VAL A 129 -9.12 14.93 -21.09
N TRP A 130 -8.50 15.22 -19.95
CA TRP A 130 -7.77 14.22 -19.20
C TRP A 130 -8.74 13.24 -18.52
N GLN A 131 -8.51 11.96 -18.78
CA GLN A 131 -9.07 10.86 -18.02
C GLN A 131 -8.01 10.38 -17.03
N VAL A 132 -8.29 10.52 -15.73
CA VAL A 132 -7.43 10.03 -14.66
C VAL A 132 -8.04 8.74 -14.11
N ARG A 133 -7.28 7.65 -14.18
CA ARG A 133 -7.65 6.33 -13.69
C ARG A 133 -6.82 6.00 -12.45
N VAL A 134 -7.48 5.62 -11.37
CA VAL A 134 -6.84 5.13 -10.13
C VAL A 134 -7.21 3.67 -9.96
N ASP A 135 -6.21 2.81 -10.08
CA ASP A 135 -6.32 1.38 -9.81
C ASP A 135 -5.73 1.08 -8.44
N VAL A 136 -6.52 0.44 -7.58
CA VAL A 136 -6.16 0.03 -6.23
C VAL A 136 -6.12 -1.49 -6.19
N HIS A 137 -4.92 -2.04 -6.09
CA HIS A 137 -4.70 -3.48 -5.99
C HIS A 137 -4.48 -3.87 -4.53
N THR A 138 -5.26 -4.82 -4.07
CA THR A 138 -5.13 -5.36 -2.73
C THR A 138 -4.12 -6.50 -2.74
N LEU A 139 -3.07 -6.39 -1.93
CA LEU A 139 -1.96 -7.35 -1.92
C LEU A 139 -2.08 -8.33 -0.76
N ASN A 140 -2.48 -7.84 0.41
CA ASN A 140 -2.74 -8.66 1.60
C ASN A 140 -3.98 -8.14 2.34
N ASN A 141 -4.87 -9.04 2.75
CA ASN A 141 -6.09 -8.68 3.47
C ASN A 141 -6.04 -9.21 4.91
N ASP A 142 -5.80 -8.32 5.88
CA ASP A 142 -5.88 -8.60 7.32
C ASP A 142 -6.97 -7.71 7.98
N GLY A 143 -8.01 -7.37 7.22
CA GLY A 143 -9.13 -6.52 7.67
C GLY A 143 -8.91 -5.02 7.41
N ASN A 144 -10.00 -4.27 7.50
CA ASN A 144 -10.14 -2.84 7.22
C ASN A 144 -9.57 -2.39 5.86
N LEU A 145 -10.02 -3.07 4.80
CA LEU A 145 -9.54 -2.82 3.46
C LEU A 145 -9.93 -1.42 2.93
N MET A 146 -11.10 -0.92 3.33
CA MET A 146 -11.64 0.35 2.85
C MET A 146 -10.79 1.54 3.29
N ASP A 147 -10.35 1.57 4.55
CA ASP A 147 -9.52 2.67 5.05
C ASP A 147 -8.16 2.67 4.37
N ALA A 148 -7.51 1.50 4.27
CA ALA A 148 -6.25 1.35 3.54
C ALA A 148 -6.39 1.77 2.07
N ALA A 149 -7.47 1.39 1.39
CA ALA A 149 -7.75 1.78 0.01
C ALA A 149 -7.99 3.28 -0.14
N SER A 150 -8.70 3.92 0.80
CA SER A 150 -8.94 5.37 0.76
C SER A 150 -7.64 6.16 0.94
N VAL A 151 -6.79 5.74 1.88
CA VAL A 151 -5.49 6.36 2.12
C VAL A 151 -4.57 6.15 0.93
N ALA A 152 -4.54 4.95 0.35
CA ALA A 152 -3.74 4.65 -0.83
C ALA A 152 -4.19 5.49 -2.04
N ALA A 153 -5.49 5.55 -2.33
CA ALA A 153 -6.00 6.32 -3.46
C ALA A 153 -5.68 7.82 -3.32
N ILE A 154 -5.93 8.42 -2.15
CA ILE A 154 -5.63 9.84 -1.91
C ILE A 154 -4.13 10.12 -1.99
N THR A 155 -3.31 9.26 -1.38
CA THR A 155 -1.86 9.41 -1.40
C THR A 155 -1.32 9.31 -2.81
N ALA A 156 -1.82 8.35 -3.61
CA ALA A 156 -1.45 8.17 -5.00
C ALA A 156 -1.83 9.39 -5.85
N LEU A 157 -3.04 9.93 -5.67
CA LEU A 157 -3.52 11.13 -6.36
C LEU A 157 -2.69 12.37 -6.03
N CYS A 158 -2.31 12.57 -4.77
CA CYS A 158 -1.45 13.68 -4.36
C CYS A 158 0.01 13.52 -4.82
N HIS A 159 0.47 12.28 -5.00
CA HIS A 159 1.81 11.96 -5.50
C HIS A 159 1.91 12.02 -7.03
N PHE A 160 0.81 11.74 -7.73
CA PHE A 160 0.76 11.70 -9.18
C PHE A 160 1.03 13.06 -9.83
N ARG A 161 1.73 13.01 -10.96
CA ARG A 161 2.01 14.16 -11.81
C ARG A 161 1.64 13.82 -13.24
N ARG A 162 0.89 14.69 -13.89
CA ARG A 162 0.52 14.54 -15.30
C ARG A 162 1.58 15.17 -16.21
N PRO A 163 1.75 14.66 -17.44
CA PRO A 163 2.61 15.31 -18.43
C PRO A 163 2.03 16.68 -18.83
N ASP A 164 2.92 17.59 -19.21
CA ASP A 164 2.55 18.93 -19.68
C ASP A 164 2.05 18.88 -21.14
N VAL A 165 1.17 19.82 -21.48
CA VAL A 165 0.52 19.90 -22.79
C VAL A 165 0.56 21.33 -23.28
N ALA A 166 1.07 21.53 -24.49
CA ALA A 166 0.89 22.81 -25.19
C ALA A 166 -0.27 22.70 -26.18
N ILE A 167 -0.99 23.81 -26.29
CA ILE A 167 -2.11 23.98 -27.21
C ILE A 167 -1.67 25.01 -28.24
N GLN A 168 -1.65 24.62 -29.52
CA GLN A 168 -1.46 25.53 -30.64
C GLN A 168 -2.69 25.44 -31.55
N GLY A 169 -3.69 26.30 -31.30
CA GLY A 169 -4.98 26.21 -31.98
C GLY A 169 -5.73 24.94 -31.58
N GLU A 170 -5.96 24.05 -32.54
CA GLU A 170 -6.60 22.73 -32.34
C GLU A 170 -5.58 21.60 -32.14
N GLU A 171 -4.29 21.82 -32.40
CA GLU A 171 -3.26 20.79 -32.22
C GLU A 171 -2.80 20.72 -30.75
N VAL A 172 -2.87 19.51 -30.19
CA VAL A 172 -2.49 19.18 -28.82
C VAL A 172 -1.18 18.40 -28.83
N THR A 173 -0.09 19.02 -28.36
CA THR A 173 1.21 18.36 -28.24
C THR A 173 1.49 18.01 -26.79
N VAL A 174 1.60 16.72 -26.49
CA VAL A 174 1.97 16.19 -25.17
C VAL A 174 3.48 16.07 -25.09
N PHE A 175 4.08 16.69 -24.08
CA PHE A 175 5.53 16.60 -23.85
C PHE A 175 5.87 15.40 -22.98
N SER A 176 7.02 14.79 -23.24
CA SER A 176 7.55 13.73 -22.38
C SER A 176 8.03 14.31 -21.04
N PRO A 177 8.09 13.49 -19.97
CA PRO A 177 8.62 13.94 -18.68
C PRO A 177 10.11 14.31 -18.70
N GLU A 178 10.83 13.98 -19.78
CA GLU A 178 12.24 14.37 -19.99
C GLU A 178 12.35 15.77 -20.61
N GLU A 179 11.38 16.15 -21.44
CA GLU A 179 11.32 17.45 -22.10
C GLU A 179 10.81 18.54 -21.15
N ARG A 180 9.81 18.21 -20.33
CA ARG A 180 9.19 19.13 -19.37
C ARG A 180 8.86 18.46 -18.06
N ASP A 181 9.02 19.23 -16.98
CA ASP A 181 8.63 18.80 -15.64
C ASP A 181 7.13 18.50 -15.55
N PRO A 182 6.73 17.29 -15.12
CA PRO A 182 5.33 16.94 -15.01
C PRO A 182 4.63 17.71 -13.86
N ILE A 183 3.38 18.08 -14.12
CA ILE A 183 2.56 18.99 -13.32
C ILE A 183 1.75 18.20 -12.29
N PRO A 184 1.72 18.60 -11.00
CA PRO A 184 0.89 17.94 -10.00
C PRO A 184 -0.60 18.16 -10.26
N LEU A 185 -1.44 17.25 -9.75
CA LEU A 185 -2.89 17.43 -9.77
C LEU A 185 -3.37 18.45 -8.72
N SER A 186 -4.42 19.19 -9.07
CA SER A 186 -5.11 20.11 -8.17
C SER A 186 -6.08 19.33 -7.26
N VAL A 187 -5.64 19.05 -6.03
CA VAL A 187 -6.45 18.41 -4.99
C VAL A 187 -6.97 19.47 -4.03
N TYR A 188 -8.29 19.66 -3.96
CA TYR A 188 -8.91 20.60 -3.03
C TYR A 188 -8.81 20.10 -1.59
N HIS A 189 -9.08 18.82 -1.39
CA HIS A 189 -9.13 18.24 -0.06
C HIS A 189 -8.99 16.71 -0.07
N MET A 190 -8.71 16.13 1.10
CA MET A 190 -8.33 14.73 1.27
C MET A 190 -9.38 14.01 2.12
N PRO A 191 -10.44 13.44 1.50
CA PRO A 191 -11.41 12.61 2.20
C PRO A 191 -10.80 11.25 2.57
N ILE A 192 -10.82 10.90 3.85
CA ILE A 192 -10.31 9.62 4.36
C ILE A 192 -11.48 8.87 5.00
N SER A 193 -11.59 7.56 4.73
CA SER A 193 -12.58 6.73 5.39
C SER A 193 -12.07 6.23 6.74
N VAL A 194 -13.01 6.11 7.69
CA VAL A 194 -12.80 5.52 9.00
C VAL A 194 -13.85 4.44 9.21
N SER A 195 -13.39 3.21 9.41
CA SER A 195 -14.20 2.03 9.70
C SER A 195 -14.48 1.86 11.20
N PHE A 196 -15.75 1.71 11.53
CA PHE A 196 -16.23 1.36 12.86
C PHE A 196 -16.94 0.00 12.82
N ALA A 197 -16.42 -0.97 13.56
CA ALA A 197 -17.06 -2.26 13.74
C ALA A 197 -17.93 -2.26 15.01
N PHE A 198 -19.12 -2.84 14.88
CA PHE A 198 -20.09 -2.98 15.96
C PHE A 198 -20.29 -4.45 16.32
N PHE A 199 -20.35 -4.71 17.63
CA PHE A 199 -20.55 -6.04 18.20
C PHE A 199 -21.72 -6.03 19.18
N GLN A 200 -22.39 -7.18 19.27
CA GLN A 200 -23.53 -7.42 20.17
C GLN A 200 -24.61 -6.36 19.99
N GLN A 201 -25.15 -6.27 18.77
CA GLN A 201 -26.22 -5.33 18.41
C GLN A 201 -25.86 -3.85 18.66
N GLY A 202 -24.57 -3.51 18.56
CA GLY A 202 -24.10 -2.13 18.68
C GLY A 202 -23.74 -1.70 20.11
N THR A 203 -23.64 -2.63 21.05
CA THR A 203 -23.22 -2.34 22.43
C THR A 203 -21.74 -1.94 22.48
N PHE A 204 -20.90 -2.63 21.71
CA PHE A 204 -19.46 -2.38 21.62
C PHE A 204 -19.07 -1.82 20.26
N LEU A 205 -18.09 -0.90 20.29
CA LEU A 205 -17.60 -0.16 19.15
C LEU A 205 -16.08 -0.29 19.09
N LEU A 206 -15.55 -0.76 17.95
CA LEU A 206 -14.13 -0.81 17.66
C LEU A 206 -13.80 -0.01 16.40
N VAL A 207 -12.61 0.58 16.37
CA VAL A 207 -12.02 1.22 15.19
C VAL A 207 -11.00 0.28 14.58
N ASP A 208 -10.94 0.25 13.25
CA ASP A 208 -9.96 -0.54 12.49
C ASP A 208 -9.97 -2.03 12.87
N PRO A 209 -11.04 -2.78 12.52
CA PRO A 209 -11.13 -4.20 12.84
C PRO A 209 -10.09 -5.01 12.08
N CYS A 210 -9.48 -6.01 12.73
CA CYS A 210 -8.67 -7.03 12.05
C CYS A 210 -9.56 -8.09 11.37
N GLU A 211 -8.99 -8.93 10.51
CA GLU A 211 -9.76 -9.94 9.76
C GLU A 211 -10.62 -10.83 10.68
N ARG A 212 -10.07 -11.22 11.83
CA ARG A 212 -10.78 -12.03 12.83
C ARG A 212 -11.95 -11.28 13.47
N GLU A 213 -11.76 -10.00 13.76
CA GLU A 213 -12.80 -9.12 14.30
C GLU A 213 -13.90 -8.86 13.25
N GLU A 214 -13.55 -8.68 11.96
CA GLU A 214 -14.51 -8.53 10.87
C GLU A 214 -15.38 -9.77 10.65
N ARG A 215 -14.85 -10.97 10.90
CA ARG A 215 -15.64 -12.22 10.81
C ARG A 215 -16.65 -12.39 11.94
N VAL A 216 -16.48 -11.68 13.06
CA VAL A 216 -17.33 -11.78 14.26
C VAL A 216 -18.23 -10.54 14.43
N MET A 217 -17.99 -9.48 13.67
CA MET A 217 -18.79 -8.25 13.77
C MET A 217 -20.23 -8.47 13.27
N ASP A 218 -21.17 -7.81 13.92
CA ASP A 218 -22.57 -7.79 13.48
C ASP A 218 -22.76 -6.73 12.39
N GLY A 219 -22.02 -5.63 12.46
CA GLY A 219 -22.09 -4.59 11.44
C GLY A 219 -20.93 -3.61 11.44
N LEU A 220 -20.90 -2.83 10.37
CA LEU A 220 -19.81 -1.92 10.01
C LEU A 220 -20.40 -0.57 9.62
N LEU A 221 -19.90 0.50 10.23
CA LEU A 221 -20.18 1.87 9.84
C LEU A 221 -18.93 2.52 9.30
N MET A 222 -19.00 2.95 8.06
CA MET A 222 -17.96 3.74 7.40
C MET A 222 -18.33 5.21 7.46
N ILE A 223 -17.40 6.04 7.89
CA ILE A 223 -17.54 7.50 7.81
C ILE A 223 -16.34 8.05 7.04
N ALA A 224 -16.60 8.71 5.91
CA ALA A 224 -15.59 9.47 5.19
C ALA A 224 -15.65 10.93 5.62
N MET A 225 -14.53 11.45 6.13
CA MET A 225 -14.41 12.84 6.53
C MET A 225 -13.20 13.49 5.90
N ASN A 226 -13.27 14.81 5.83
CA ASN A 226 -12.21 15.66 5.36
C ASN A 226 -11.46 16.33 6.53
N LYS A 227 -10.29 16.92 6.28
CA LYS A 227 -9.53 17.73 7.26
C LYS A 227 -10.36 18.88 7.83
N HIS A 228 -11.29 19.43 7.04
CA HIS A 228 -12.22 20.49 7.45
C HIS A 228 -13.37 20.00 8.35
N ARG A 229 -13.35 18.72 8.78
CA ARG A 229 -14.40 18.07 9.58
C ARG A 229 -15.75 17.98 8.88
N GLU A 230 -15.75 18.10 7.57
CA GLU A 230 -16.91 17.86 6.71
C GLU A 230 -17.04 16.38 6.42
N ILE A 231 -18.28 15.89 6.43
CA ILE A 231 -18.59 14.49 6.15
C ILE A 231 -18.89 14.36 4.65
N CYS A 232 -18.11 13.54 3.95
CA CYS A 232 -18.30 13.29 2.53
C CYS A 232 -19.31 12.17 2.28
N SER A 233 -19.21 11.08 3.05
CA SER A 233 -20.12 9.94 2.94
C SER A 233 -20.21 9.15 4.24
N ILE A 234 -21.37 8.56 4.48
CA ILE A 234 -21.60 7.60 5.56
C ILE A 234 -22.25 6.37 4.94
N GLN A 235 -21.76 5.18 5.31
CA GLN A 235 -22.36 3.91 4.91
C GLN A 235 -22.46 3.00 6.11
N SER A 236 -23.68 2.58 6.45
CA SER A 236 -23.92 1.49 7.41
C SER A 236 -24.09 0.17 6.66
N SER A 237 -23.55 -0.90 7.22
CA SER A 237 -23.58 -2.27 6.68
C SER A 237 -23.74 -3.28 7.80
N GLY A 238 -24.30 -4.46 7.50
CA GLY A 238 -24.50 -5.53 8.49
C GLY A 238 -25.87 -5.51 9.18
N GLY A 239 -26.82 -4.69 8.73
CA GLY A 239 -28.21 -4.75 9.24
C GLY A 239 -28.37 -4.39 10.72
N ILE A 240 -27.39 -3.70 11.30
CA ILE A 240 -27.40 -3.27 12.71
C ILE A 240 -28.32 -2.06 12.93
N MET A 241 -28.96 -2.04 14.10
CA MET A 241 -29.71 -0.89 14.59
C MET A 241 -28.77 0.05 15.33
N LEU A 242 -28.59 1.26 14.80
CA LEU A 242 -27.71 2.27 15.40
C LEU A 242 -28.53 3.43 15.96
N LEU A 243 -28.20 3.82 17.20
CA LEU A 243 -28.74 5.02 17.81
C LEU A 243 -28.04 6.26 17.24
N LYS A 244 -28.78 7.37 17.11
CA LYS A 244 -28.24 8.65 16.64
C LYS A 244 -27.01 9.08 17.44
N ASP A 245 -27.04 8.92 18.76
CA ASP A 245 -25.96 9.34 19.64
C ASP A 245 -24.66 8.55 19.42
N GLN A 246 -24.78 7.28 19.04
CA GLN A 246 -23.63 6.45 18.67
C GLN A 246 -22.98 6.96 17.38
N VAL A 247 -23.79 7.27 16.36
CA VAL A 247 -23.28 7.83 15.09
C VAL A 247 -22.58 9.18 15.32
N MET A 248 -23.15 10.04 16.17
CA MET A 248 -22.52 11.31 16.54
C MET A 248 -21.20 11.12 17.27
N ARG A 249 -21.10 10.11 18.14
CA ARG A 249 -19.84 9.74 18.80
C ARG A 249 -18.80 9.24 17.79
N CYS A 250 -19.19 8.36 16.88
CA CYS A 250 -18.31 7.87 15.80
C CYS A 250 -17.79 9.01 14.93
N SER A 251 -18.65 9.98 14.56
CA SER A 251 -18.23 11.15 13.78
C SER A 251 -17.17 11.99 14.49
N LYS A 252 -17.31 12.21 15.81
CA LYS A 252 -16.28 12.93 16.58
C LYS A 252 -14.95 12.17 16.59
N ILE A 253 -14.97 10.86 16.80
CA ILE A 253 -13.76 10.02 16.79
C ILE A 253 -13.12 10.04 15.40
N ALA A 254 -13.91 9.87 14.34
CA ALA A 254 -13.45 9.92 12.96
C ALA A 254 -12.76 11.24 12.65
N SER A 255 -13.29 12.37 13.13
CA SER A 255 -12.68 13.68 12.88
C SER A 255 -11.24 13.79 13.42
N VAL A 256 -10.96 13.19 14.58
CA VAL A 256 -9.61 13.17 15.18
C VAL A 256 -8.70 12.23 14.40
N LYS A 257 -9.19 11.04 14.03
CA LYS A 257 -8.39 10.07 13.28
C LYS A 257 -8.08 10.53 11.86
N VAL A 258 -9.01 11.19 11.19
CA VAL A 258 -8.76 11.79 9.87
C VAL A 258 -7.69 12.88 9.95
N SER A 259 -7.67 13.73 10.99
CA SER A 259 -6.59 14.71 11.15
C SER A 259 -5.23 14.05 11.33
N GLU A 260 -5.11 13.02 12.18
CA GLU A 260 -3.87 12.27 12.39
C GLU A 260 -3.36 11.64 11.07
N ILE A 261 -4.23 10.96 10.32
CA ILE A 261 -3.85 10.30 9.07
C ILE A 261 -3.49 11.33 7.99
N THR A 262 -4.22 12.45 7.91
CA THR A 262 -3.92 13.51 6.94
C THR A 262 -2.56 14.15 7.18
N GLU A 263 -2.18 14.32 8.45
CA GLU A 263 -0.84 14.80 8.83
C GLU A 263 0.24 13.79 8.42
N LEU A 264 0.02 12.50 8.63
CA LEU A 264 0.94 11.45 8.19
C LEU A 264 1.12 11.43 6.66
N ILE A 265 0.04 11.55 5.88
CA ILE A 265 0.10 11.65 4.41
C ILE A 265 0.90 12.88 3.99
N SER A 266 0.63 14.04 4.61
CA SER A 266 1.32 15.29 4.30
C SER A 266 2.81 15.20 4.60
N GLN A 267 3.19 14.62 5.74
CA GLN A 267 4.58 14.38 6.11
C GLN A 267 5.27 13.41 5.16
N ALA A 268 4.61 12.31 4.79
CA ALA A 268 5.14 11.34 3.84
C ALA A 268 5.42 11.98 2.46
N LEU A 269 4.48 12.79 1.94
CA LEU A 269 4.66 13.51 0.67
C LEU A 269 5.78 14.56 0.72
N LEU A 270 5.96 15.25 1.84
CA LEU A 270 7.07 16.20 2.02
C LEU A 270 8.42 15.48 2.08
N ASN A 271 8.49 14.34 2.78
CA ASN A 271 9.69 13.52 2.87
C ASN A 271 10.09 12.98 1.49
N ASP A 272 9.13 12.45 0.71
CA ASP A 272 9.39 11.99 -0.66
C ASP A 272 9.88 13.11 -1.58
N LYS A 273 9.25 14.29 -1.52
CA LYS A 273 9.71 15.47 -2.28
C LYS A 273 11.13 15.89 -1.90
N ALA A 274 11.49 15.82 -0.63
CA ALA A 274 12.83 16.15 -0.15
C ALA A 274 13.86 15.09 -0.62
N ALA A 275 13.53 13.80 -0.51
CA ALA A 275 14.38 12.70 -0.96
C ALA A 275 14.66 12.76 -2.46
N ARG A 276 13.63 13.00 -3.29
CA ARG A 276 13.78 13.16 -4.75
C ARG A 276 14.64 14.39 -5.11
N LYS A 277 14.50 15.50 -4.38
CA LYS A 277 15.34 16.70 -4.57
C LYS A 277 16.79 16.48 -4.19
N ALA A 278 17.06 15.64 -3.18
CA ALA A 278 18.41 15.29 -2.76
C ALA A 278 19.10 14.29 -3.73
N GLY A 279 18.41 13.84 -4.79
CA GLY A 279 18.92 12.78 -5.67
C GLY A 279 18.99 11.42 -4.99
N GLY A 280 18.26 11.23 -3.89
CA GLY A 280 18.17 9.94 -3.23
C GLY A 280 17.56 8.92 -4.18
N LYS A 281 18.12 7.70 -4.17
CA LYS A 281 17.45 6.57 -4.81
C LYS A 281 16.03 6.48 -4.19
N CYS A 282 15.02 6.32 -5.04
CA CYS A 282 13.61 6.32 -4.63
C CYS A 282 12.96 5.02 -5.06
N GLY A 283 12.19 4.38 -4.17
CA GLY A 283 11.39 3.22 -4.53
C GLY A 283 11.11 2.26 -3.39
N PHE A 284 10.19 1.34 -3.66
CA PHE A 284 9.73 0.32 -2.72
C PHE A 284 10.88 -0.55 -2.18
N ALA A 285 11.80 -0.97 -3.06
CA ALA A 285 12.94 -1.82 -2.69
C ALA A 285 13.89 -1.18 -1.66
N GLU A 286 13.93 0.15 -1.59
CA GLU A 286 14.83 0.86 -0.67
C GLU A 286 14.17 1.20 0.65
N SER A 287 12.84 1.28 0.65
CA SER A 287 12.05 1.40 1.87
C SER A 287 11.94 0.10 2.67
N MET A 288 12.39 -1.02 2.08
CA MET A 288 12.44 -2.30 2.76
C MET A 288 13.59 -2.30 3.77
N PRO A 289 13.35 -2.77 5.01
CA PRO A 289 14.41 -2.91 5.99
C PRO A 289 15.44 -3.93 5.49
N GLN A 290 16.70 -3.51 5.39
CA GLN A 290 17.82 -4.36 4.95
C GLN A 290 18.16 -5.45 5.98
N ASP A 291 17.74 -5.27 7.24
CA ASP A 291 18.06 -6.16 8.37
C ASP A 291 17.15 -7.40 8.48
N ARG A 292 16.45 -7.78 7.40
CA ARG A 292 15.59 -8.98 7.39
C ARG A 292 16.15 -10.06 6.48
N ILE A 293 16.22 -11.28 7.03
CA ILE A 293 16.66 -12.51 6.34
C ILE A 293 15.94 -12.72 5.00
N THR A 294 14.71 -12.23 4.87
CA THR A 294 13.84 -12.43 3.70
C THR A 294 14.15 -11.53 2.50
N ALA A 295 14.99 -10.49 2.66
CA ALA A 295 15.26 -9.52 1.60
C ALA A 295 16.76 -9.32 1.43
N LEU A 296 17.29 -9.66 0.26
CA LEU A 296 18.66 -9.37 -0.14
C LEU A 296 18.63 -8.36 -1.29
N LYS A 297 19.27 -7.21 -1.11
CA LYS A 297 19.55 -6.26 -2.19
C LYS A 297 21.05 -6.32 -2.47
N MET A 298 21.42 -6.64 -3.70
CA MET A 298 22.82 -6.63 -4.15
C MET A 298 22.88 -5.83 -5.44
N ASP A 299 23.67 -4.76 -5.45
CA ASP A 299 23.94 -3.99 -6.66
C ASP A 299 24.93 -4.81 -7.50
N GLN A 300 24.49 -5.34 -8.65
CA GLN A 300 25.35 -6.05 -9.59
C GLN A 300 26.00 -5.03 -10.53
N THR A 301 27.31 -5.12 -10.69
CA THR A 301 28.05 -4.37 -11.72
C THR A 301 28.28 -5.25 -12.93
N ASP A 302 27.82 -4.80 -14.09
CA ASP A 302 28.10 -5.48 -15.35
C ASP A 302 29.59 -5.36 -15.68
N VAL A 303 30.28 -6.49 -15.71
CA VAL A 303 31.67 -6.56 -16.20
C VAL A 303 31.61 -6.84 -17.69
N GLU A 304 32.25 -6.01 -18.51
CA GLU A 304 32.37 -6.24 -19.94
C GLU A 304 33.20 -7.50 -20.22
N MET A 305 32.54 -8.62 -20.47
CA MET A 305 33.15 -9.92 -20.77
C MET A 305 33.44 -10.10 -22.28
N THR A 306 33.62 -9.01 -23.04
CA THR A 306 33.91 -9.08 -24.49
C THR A 306 35.26 -9.72 -24.78
N SER A 307 36.28 -9.47 -23.95
CA SER A 307 37.59 -10.13 -24.07
C SER A 307 37.53 -11.62 -23.72
N VAL A 308 36.76 -11.98 -22.69
CA VAL A 308 36.62 -13.36 -22.22
C VAL A 308 35.78 -14.19 -23.19
N SER A 309 34.74 -13.61 -23.80
CA SER A 309 33.91 -14.29 -24.80
C SER A 309 34.64 -14.51 -26.13
N GLN A 310 35.49 -13.56 -26.57
CA GLN A 310 36.37 -13.74 -27.73
C GLN A 310 37.49 -14.76 -27.49
N THR A 311 38.04 -14.79 -26.28
CA THR A 311 39.03 -15.80 -25.89
C THR A 311 38.38 -17.18 -25.80
N GLY A 312 37.14 -17.25 -25.28
CA GLY A 312 36.34 -18.47 -25.23
C GLY A 312 35.96 -19.00 -26.62
N SER A 313 35.60 -18.14 -27.57
CA SER A 313 35.29 -18.56 -28.95
C SER A 313 36.53 -19.03 -29.73
N GLY A 314 37.70 -18.46 -29.44
CA GLY A 314 38.99 -18.93 -29.98
C GLY A 314 39.39 -20.32 -29.46
N ILE A 315 39.07 -20.63 -28.20
CA ILE A 315 39.33 -21.94 -27.59
C ILE A 315 38.32 -22.99 -28.12
N LEU A 316 37.06 -22.61 -28.35
CA LEU A 316 36.02 -23.49 -28.89
C LEU A 316 36.24 -23.91 -30.36
N GLN A 317 37.04 -23.16 -31.14
CA GLN A 317 37.43 -23.56 -32.50
C GLN A 317 38.63 -24.53 -32.52
N GLY A 318 39.32 -24.71 -31.40
CA GLY A 318 40.57 -25.47 -31.32
C GLY A 318 40.44 -26.93 -30.89
N ASP A 319 39.40 -27.31 -30.15
CA ASP A 319 39.31 -28.66 -29.55
C ASP A 319 37.92 -29.32 -29.68
N GLU A 320 37.94 -30.62 -29.96
CA GLU A 320 36.80 -31.54 -30.06
C GLU A 320 36.18 -31.81 -28.67
N ALA A 321 34.84 -31.79 -28.58
CA ALA A 321 34.09 -31.69 -27.31
C ALA A 321 33.98 -33.00 -26.48
N PRO A 322 34.02 -32.89 -25.14
CA PRO A 322 33.32 -33.82 -24.23
C PRO A 322 32.30 -33.11 -23.29
N PRO A 323 31.48 -33.84 -22.48
CA PRO A 323 30.02 -33.65 -22.32
C PRO A 323 29.58 -32.71 -21.14
N PRO A 324 28.26 -32.47 -20.92
CA PRO A 324 27.73 -31.24 -20.32
C PRO A 324 27.62 -31.26 -18.80
N THR A 325 27.81 -30.11 -18.11
CA THR A 325 26.96 -29.57 -17.01
C THR A 325 27.52 -28.27 -16.37
N VAL A 326 26.73 -27.16 -16.47
CA VAL A 326 26.39 -26.02 -15.54
C VAL A 326 27.39 -25.47 -14.47
N PRO A 327 27.13 -24.29 -13.86
CA PRO A 327 26.95 -22.90 -14.34
C PRO A 327 28.12 -21.99 -13.86
N SER A 328 28.16 -20.73 -14.30
CA SER A 328 29.21 -19.75 -13.98
C SER A 328 29.31 -19.39 -12.48
N PRO A 329 30.53 -19.20 -11.92
CA PRO A 329 30.70 -18.76 -10.54
C PRO A 329 30.44 -17.26 -10.39
N VAL A 330 29.60 -16.90 -9.42
CA VAL A 330 29.44 -15.52 -8.93
C VAL A 330 30.46 -15.32 -7.81
N VAL A 331 31.34 -14.32 -7.94
CA VAL A 331 32.31 -13.96 -6.90
C VAL A 331 31.72 -12.84 -6.05
N PRO A 332 31.29 -13.11 -4.80
CA PRO A 332 30.99 -12.04 -3.85
C PRO A 332 32.30 -11.37 -3.41
N VAL A 333 32.36 -10.05 -3.53
CA VAL A 333 33.47 -9.24 -3.02
C VAL A 333 33.47 -9.30 -1.49
N PRO A 334 34.63 -9.42 -0.81
CA PRO A 334 34.68 -9.35 0.64
C PRO A 334 34.41 -7.91 1.11
N GLY A 335 33.17 -7.65 1.52
CA GLY A 335 32.80 -6.52 2.36
C GLY A 335 33.32 -6.76 3.79
N VAL A 336 34.16 -5.84 4.24
CA VAL A 336 34.78 -5.74 5.56
C VAL A 336 33.85 -6.09 6.75
N GLY A 337 34.26 -7.12 7.50
CA GLY A 337 34.30 -7.10 8.97
C GLY A 337 33.04 -7.43 9.76
N GLN A 338 32.80 -8.73 10.01
CA GLN A 338 32.29 -9.17 11.32
C GLN A 338 32.95 -10.50 11.71
N VAL A 339 33.79 -10.44 12.75
CA VAL A 339 34.44 -11.58 13.40
C VAL A 339 33.53 -12.03 14.54
N GLY A 340 33.26 -13.35 14.60
CA GLY A 340 33.00 -14.06 15.85
C GLY A 340 31.55 -14.50 16.12
N GLN A 341 31.12 -15.61 15.52
CA GLN A 341 30.27 -16.57 16.22
C GLN A 341 31.04 -17.88 16.35
N GLY A 342 31.09 -18.37 17.58
CA GLY A 342 32.03 -19.38 18.04
C GLY A 342 31.90 -20.73 17.35
N LEU A 343 33.03 -21.41 17.29
CA LEU A 343 33.08 -22.85 17.17
C LEU A 343 33.56 -23.42 18.51
N GLN A 344 32.70 -24.23 19.12
CA GLN A 344 33.08 -25.21 20.11
C GLN A 344 34.14 -26.14 19.50
N SER A 345 35.27 -26.32 20.18
CA SER A 345 36.21 -27.40 19.89
C SER A 345 36.08 -28.48 20.97
N TRP A 346 35.91 -29.71 20.50
CA TRP A 346 36.06 -30.93 21.29
C TRP A 346 37.56 -31.17 21.58
N GLY A 347 37.85 -31.68 22.77
CA GLY A 347 39.16 -31.62 23.42
C GLY A 347 40.20 -32.66 23.03
N LEU A 348 41.34 -32.61 23.73
CA LEU A 348 41.91 -33.69 24.57
C LEU A 348 43.21 -33.22 25.26
N GLU A 349 43.35 -33.66 26.52
CA GLU A 349 44.56 -33.98 27.31
C GLU A 349 45.53 -32.83 27.66
N GLU A 350 45.55 -32.38 28.92
CA GLU A 350 46.27 -32.90 30.11
C GLU A 350 47.57 -32.11 30.32
N GLU A 351 47.64 -31.34 31.41
CA GLU A 351 48.78 -31.33 32.33
C GLU A 351 48.35 -30.68 33.65
N GLU A 352 48.91 -31.25 34.72
CA GLU A 352 48.63 -31.11 36.15
C GLU A 352 48.93 -29.69 36.68
N ASP A 353 48.25 -29.31 37.76
CA ASP A 353 48.88 -28.71 38.94
C ASP A 353 47.83 -28.68 40.06
N ASP A 354 47.99 -29.63 40.98
CA ASP A 354 47.54 -29.52 42.37
C ASP A 354 48.25 -28.32 43.01
N ASP A 355 47.55 -27.55 43.86
CA ASP A 355 48.06 -27.02 45.13
C ASP A 355 46.93 -26.29 45.87
N ASP A 356 46.37 -27.03 46.84
CA ASP A 356 46.16 -26.69 48.24
C ASP A 356 45.37 -25.42 48.66
N GLU A 357 44.30 -25.74 49.39
CA GLU A 357 43.82 -25.18 50.67
C GLU A 357 44.60 -23.98 51.26
N GLU A 358 43.87 -22.93 51.69
CA GLU A 358 43.73 -22.61 53.12
C GLU A 358 42.76 -21.43 53.37
N GLU A 359 41.83 -21.71 54.31
CA GLU A 359 40.99 -20.88 55.20
C GLU A 359 39.96 -19.86 54.68
#